data_AF-A0A559M1L6-F1
#
_entry.id   AF-A0A559M1L6-F1
#
_cell.length_a   1.000
_cell.length_b   1.000
_cell.length_c   1.000
_cell.angle_alpha   90.00
_cell.angle_beta   90.00
_cell.angle_gamma   90.00
#
_symmetry.space_group_name_H-M   'P 1'
#
loop_
_entity.id
_entity.type
_entity.pdbx_description
1 polymer ?
#
loop_
_entity_poly.entity_id
_entity_poly.type
_entity_poly.pdbx_seq_one_letter_code
_entity_poly.pdbx_strand_id
1 'polypeptide(L)'
;MYCTALTVFAVIINATVTVQASPTSFNLSAITAINNTSLIQCWQLTEPLVASSVPGIVGAAAQQLGSLANATYGFLPAHFVGTPHPAPAVQCTQITIPNSTQQAIFKGGANGIIIAADTADKSAFGYVSTTLL
;
A
#
# COMPACT_ATOMS: atom_id res chain seq x y z
N MET A 1 -3.32 -21.75 -68.41
CA MET A 1 -3.36 -20.83 -67.25
C MET A 1 -4.07 -21.55 -66.12
N TYR A 2 -3.37 -21.96 -65.06
CA TYR A 2 -3.97 -22.57 -63.88
C TYR A 2 -3.78 -21.60 -62.71
N CYS A 3 -4.88 -21.21 -62.07
CA CYS A 3 -4.89 -20.35 -60.89
C CYS A 3 -4.98 -21.26 -59.66
N THR A 4 -3.88 -21.40 -58.91
CA THR A 4 -3.84 -22.16 -57.65
C THR A 4 -4.12 -21.23 -56.49
N ALA A 5 -5.21 -21.49 -55.75
CA ALA A 5 -5.58 -20.76 -54.55
C ALA A 5 -4.73 -21.24 -53.35
N LEU A 6 -4.05 -20.32 -52.69
CA LEU A 6 -3.28 -20.58 -51.48
C LEU A 6 -4.21 -20.47 -50.26
N THR A 7 -4.62 -21.60 -49.68
CA THR A 7 -5.38 -21.63 -48.43
C THR A 7 -4.45 -21.41 -47.23
N VAL A 8 -4.53 -20.24 -46.60
CA VAL A 8 -3.84 -19.93 -45.35
C VAL A 8 -4.63 -20.55 -44.18
N PHE A 9 -4.04 -21.52 -43.50
CA PHE A 9 -4.58 -22.04 -42.24
C PHE A 9 -4.30 -21.04 -41.12
N ALA A 10 -5.34 -20.45 -40.54
CA ALA A 10 -5.22 -19.64 -39.33
C ALA A 10 -4.94 -20.57 -38.13
N VAL A 11 -3.73 -20.47 -37.55
CA VAL A 11 -3.41 -21.14 -36.29
C VAL A 11 -4.04 -20.33 -35.16
N ILE A 12 -5.12 -20.86 -34.57
CA ILE A 12 -5.71 -20.31 -33.36
C ILE A 12 -4.84 -20.76 -32.18
N ILE A 13 -4.00 -19.85 -31.67
CA ILE A 13 -3.23 -20.08 -30.44
C ILE A 13 -4.18 -19.82 -29.27
N ASN A 14 -4.67 -20.88 -28.62
CA ASN A 14 -5.40 -20.75 -27.36
C ASN A 14 -4.42 -20.33 -26.25
N ALA A 15 -4.23 -19.02 -26.08
CA ALA A 15 -3.52 -18.48 -24.93
C ALA A 15 -4.36 -18.74 -23.68
N THR A 16 -3.94 -19.69 -22.85
CA THR A 16 -4.52 -19.89 -21.52
C THR A 16 -4.07 -18.74 -20.63
N VAL A 17 -4.94 -17.76 -20.42
CA VAL A 17 -4.75 -16.72 -19.42
C VAL A 17 -4.92 -17.38 -18.05
N THR A 18 -3.82 -17.66 -17.36
CA THR A 18 -3.87 -18.04 -15.95
C THR A 18 -4.32 -16.83 -15.15
N VAL A 19 -5.58 -16.84 -14.69
CA VAL A 19 -6.06 -15.86 -13.71
C VAL A 19 -5.30 -16.13 -12.42
N GLN A 20 -4.27 -15.32 -12.13
CA GLN A 20 -3.56 -15.39 -10.87
C GLN A 20 -4.58 -15.04 -9.77
N ALA A 21 -4.86 -15.99 -8.88
CA ALA A 21 -5.73 -15.75 -7.74
C ALA A 21 -5.19 -14.54 -6.95
N SER A 22 -6.03 -13.51 -6.79
CA SER A 22 -5.67 -12.37 -5.97
C SER A 22 -5.54 -12.85 -4.51
N PRO A 23 -4.45 -12.50 -3.80
CA PRO A 23 -4.30 -12.89 -2.40
C PRO A 23 -5.50 -12.36 -1.60
N THR A 24 -6.11 -13.21 -0.78
CA THR A 24 -7.35 -12.88 -0.06
C THR A 24 -7.14 -11.89 1.09
N SER A 25 -5.90 -11.57 1.43
CA SER A 25 -5.55 -10.66 2.51
C SER A 25 -4.27 -9.90 2.21
N PHE A 26 -4.18 -8.68 2.74
CA PHE A 26 -3.02 -7.81 2.58
C PHE A 26 -2.47 -7.42 3.95
N ASN A 27 -1.20 -7.78 4.18
CA ASN A 27 -0.49 -7.43 5.39
C ASN A 27 0.33 -6.16 5.15
N LEU A 28 0.20 -5.21 6.06
CA LEU A 28 0.94 -3.95 6.02
C LEU A 28 1.39 -3.56 7.43
N SER A 29 2.38 -2.67 7.48
CA SER A 29 2.80 -2.06 8.73
C SER A 29 1.95 -0.84 9.01
N ALA A 30 1.55 -0.67 10.27
CA ALA A 30 0.71 0.43 10.71
C ALA A 30 1.32 1.12 11.92
N ILE A 31 1.15 2.43 12.01
CA ILE A 31 1.33 3.21 13.23
C ILE A 31 -0.05 3.42 13.82
N THR A 32 -0.18 3.14 15.11
CA THR A 32 -1.40 3.42 15.87
C THR A 32 -1.00 4.06 17.19
N ALA A 33 -1.96 4.28 18.08
CA ALA A 33 -1.67 4.69 19.44
C ALA A 33 -2.52 3.96 20.47
N ILE A 34 -1.91 3.70 21.62
CA ILE A 34 -2.54 3.15 22.83
C ILE A 34 -2.04 3.99 24.00
N ASN A 35 -2.93 4.36 24.92
CA ASN A 35 -2.60 5.16 26.10
C ASN A 35 -1.82 6.45 25.73
N ASN A 36 -2.30 7.18 24.73
CA ASN A 36 -1.74 8.46 24.30
C ASN A 36 -0.29 8.39 23.74
N THR A 37 0.17 7.18 23.38
CA THR A 37 1.52 6.92 22.88
C THR A 37 1.45 6.14 21.57
N SER A 38 2.20 6.57 20.57
CA SER A 38 2.26 5.88 19.27
C SER A 38 3.01 4.55 19.36
N LEU A 39 2.64 3.59 18.54
CA LEU A 39 3.29 2.29 18.43
C LEU A 39 3.16 1.72 17.01
N ILE A 40 4.06 0.80 16.67
CA ILE A 40 4.13 0.14 15.36
C ILE A 40 3.50 -1.24 15.46
N GLN A 41 2.64 -1.58 14.51
CA GLN A 41 1.92 -2.85 14.42
C GLN A 41 2.00 -3.44 13.01
N CYS A 42 1.74 -4.75 12.92
CA CYS A 42 1.46 -5.44 11.67
C CYS A 42 -0.05 -5.65 11.57
N TRP A 43 -0.69 -5.09 10.55
CA TRP A 43 -2.12 -5.23 10.32
C TRP A 43 -2.36 -6.13 9.11
N GLN A 44 -3.32 -7.03 9.26
CA GLN A 44 -3.92 -7.73 8.12
C GLN A 44 -5.24 -7.03 7.83
N LEU A 45 -5.37 -6.47 6.63
CA LEU A 45 -6.64 -5.90 6.21
C LEU A 45 -7.67 -7.02 6.02
N THR A 46 -8.89 -6.77 6.47
CA THR A 46 -9.96 -7.77 6.53
C THR A 46 -10.71 -7.95 5.21
N GLU A 47 -10.76 -6.90 4.39
CA GLU A 47 -11.37 -7.00 3.07
C GLU A 47 -10.46 -7.78 2.11
N PRO A 48 -11.01 -8.55 1.16
CA PRO A 48 -10.20 -9.22 0.17
C PRO A 48 -9.70 -8.24 -0.91
N LEU A 49 -8.52 -8.52 -1.48
CA LEU A 49 -8.14 -7.92 -2.76
C LEU A 49 -8.98 -8.55 -3.87
N VAL A 50 -9.71 -7.73 -4.61
CA VAL A 50 -10.56 -8.15 -5.72
C VAL A 50 -10.13 -7.48 -7.01
N ALA A 51 -10.36 -8.13 -8.15
CA ALA A 51 -10.12 -7.53 -9.45
C ALA A 51 -11.09 -6.35 -9.67
N SER A 52 -10.55 -5.18 -9.97
CA SER A 52 -11.34 -3.98 -10.19
C SER A 52 -12.11 -4.05 -11.50
N SER A 53 -13.36 -3.58 -11.47
CA SER A 53 -14.18 -3.33 -12.66
C SER A 53 -14.24 -1.83 -13.02
N VAL A 54 -13.53 -0.98 -12.27
CA VAL A 54 -13.53 0.47 -12.47
C VAL A 54 -12.77 0.80 -13.76
N PRO A 55 -13.37 1.54 -14.71
CA PRO A 55 -12.68 2.00 -15.92
C PRO A 55 -11.36 2.70 -15.59
N GLY A 56 -10.29 2.34 -16.30
CA GLY A 56 -8.93 2.86 -16.06
C GLY A 56 -8.04 1.95 -15.22
N ILE A 57 -8.60 1.03 -14.44
CA ILE A 57 -7.85 0.03 -13.65
C ILE A 57 -8.47 -1.37 -13.72
N VAL A 58 -9.23 -1.67 -14.78
CA VAL A 58 -9.92 -2.95 -14.94
C VAL A 58 -8.92 -4.12 -14.86
N GLY A 59 -9.23 -5.11 -14.01
CA GLY A 59 -8.39 -6.29 -13.79
C GLY A 59 -7.26 -6.09 -12.77
N ALA A 60 -6.99 -4.86 -12.32
CA ALA A 60 -6.03 -4.61 -11.24
C ALA A 60 -6.58 -5.11 -9.89
N ALA A 61 -5.70 -5.59 -9.02
CA ALA A 61 -6.08 -5.92 -7.65
C ALA A 61 -6.34 -4.64 -6.85
N ALA A 62 -7.52 -4.53 -6.27
CA ALA A 62 -7.95 -3.38 -5.47
C ALA A 62 -8.61 -3.85 -4.18
N GLN A 63 -8.47 -3.04 -3.14
CA GLN A 63 -9.09 -3.28 -1.84
C GLN A 63 -9.67 -1.97 -1.32
N GLN A 64 -10.90 -2.02 -0.81
CA GLN A 64 -11.54 -0.86 -0.19
C GLN A 64 -11.00 -0.67 1.23
N LEU A 65 -10.47 0.52 1.53
CA LEU A 65 -9.94 0.86 2.86
C LEU A 65 -11.01 1.45 3.79
N GLY A 66 -12.26 1.47 3.33
CA GLY A 66 -13.41 2.03 4.03
C GLY A 66 -13.56 3.55 3.84
N SER A 67 -14.42 4.16 4.65
CA SER A 67 -14.65 5.60 4.64
C SER A 67 -13.52 6.31 5.40
N LEU A 68 -12.51 6.78 4.67
CA LEU A 68 -11.43 7.58 5.20
C LEU A 68 -11.84 9.05 5.18
N ALA A 69 -12.34 9.58 6.30
CA ALA A 69 -12.90 10.94 6.35
C ALA A 69 -11.91 12.04 5.92
N ASN A 70 -10.62 11.89 6.24
CA ASN A 70 -9.51 12.73 5.77
C ASN A 70 -8.24 11.87 5.71
N ALA A 71 -7.89 11.38 4.53
CA ALA A 71 -6.63 10.64 4.28
C ALA A 71 -5.66 11.51 3.48
N THR A 72 -4.37 11.46 3.83
CA THR A 72 -3.32 12.21 3.13
C THR A 72 -2.29 11.23 2.59
N TYR A 73 -2.18 11.16 1.26
CA TYR A 73 -1.06 10.48 0.62
C TYR A 73 0.13 11.43 0.52
N GLY A 74 1.29 10.99 0.99
CA GLY A 74 2.54 11.76 0.98
C GLY A 74 3.70 10.92 0.48
N PHE A 75 4.63 11.57 -0.21
CA PHE A 75 5.91 11.00 -0.61
C PHE A 75 7.02 11.67 0.20
N LEU A 76 7.84 10.86 0.87
CA LEU A 76 9.04 11.37 1.54
C LEU A 76 10.26 11.18 0.62
N PRO A 77 10.94 12.27 0.22
CA PRO A 77 12.16 12.17 -0.56
C PRO A 77 13.29 11.53 0.26
N ALA A 78 14.33 11.06 -0.42
CA ALA A 78 15.55 10.57 0.24
C ALA A 78 16.15 11.63 1.17
N HIS A 79 16.76 11.18 2.27
CA HIS A 79 17.31 12.02 3.36
C HIS A 79 16.32 12.97 4.04
N PHE A 80 15.01 12.73 3.94
CA PHE A 80 14.04 13.45 4.74
C PHE A 80 14.26 13.18 6.24
N VAL A 81 14.31 14.25 7.03
CA VAL A 81 14.33 14.20 8.50
C VAL A 81 13.13 14.98 9.01
N GLY A 82 12.12 14.27 9.47
CA GLY A 82 10.93 14.85 10.09
C GLY A 82 11.14 15.22 11.55
N THR A 83 10.18 15.95 12.09
CA THR A 83 10.04 16.20 13.53
C THR A 83 8.90 15.36 14.10
N PRO A 84 8.83 15.18 15.44
CA PRO A 84 7.71 14.48 16.07
C PRO A 84 6.37 15.12 15.70
N HIS A 85 5.46 14.33 15.16
CA HIS A 85 4.08 14.76 14.89
C HIS A 85 3.13 13.56 14.93
N PRO A 86 1.92 13.70 15.50
CA PRO A 86 0.85 12.74 15.25
C PRO A 86 0.43 12.83 13.79
N ALA A 87 -0.05 11.72 13.22
CA ALA A 87 -0.48 11.72 11.84
C ALA A 87 -1.67 12.68 11.67
N PRO A 88 -1.59 13.76 10.86
CA PRO A 88 -2.77 14.56 10.51
C PRO A 88 -3.87 13.74 9.82
N ALA A 89 -3.50 12.59 9.24
CA ALA A 89 -4.30 11.61 8.52
C ALA A 89 -3.47 10.33 8.29
N VAL A 90 -4.05 9.23 7.80
CA VAL A 90 -3.34 7.97 7.46
C VAL A 90 -2.19 8.17 6.44
N GLN A 91 -0.94 7.72 6.74
CA GLN A 91 0.28 7.92 5.88
C GLN A 91 1.26 6.73 5.77
N CYS A 92 2.17 6.71 4.77
CA CYS A 92 3.16 5.65 4.49
C CYS A 92 4.66 6.09 4.56
N THR A 93 5.49 5.70 5.57
CA THR A 93 6.89 6.23 5.73
C THR A 93 7.83 5.39 6.64
N GLN A 94 9.17 5.60 6.69
CA GLN A 94 10.02 5.05 7.77
C GLN A 94 9.78 5.79 9.10
N ILE A 95 9.73 5.09 10.25
CA ILE A 95 9.08 5.57 11.47
C ILE A 95 9.89 5.24 12.74
N THR A 96 10.04 6.23 13.62
CA THR A 96 10.56 6.11 14.99
C THR A 96 9.53 6.71 15.97
N ILE A 97 9.34 6.10 17.14
CA ILE A 97 8.43 6.64 18.16
C ILE A 97 9.21 7.53 19.15
N PRO A 98 8.85 8.82 19.33
CA PRO A 98 9.43 9.70 20.33
C PRO A 98 9.37 9.10 21.74
N ASN A 99 10.43 9.30 22.52
CA ASN A 99 10.53 8.82 23.91
C ASN A 99 10.39 7.29 24.06
N SER A 100 10.67 6.55 23.00
CA SER A 100 10.70 5.08 22.96
C SER A 100 11.98 4.60 22.28
N THR A 101 12.40 3.38 22.59
CA THR A 101 13.45 2.67 21.83
C THR A 101 12.88 1.93 20.63
N GLN A 102 11.56 1.95 20.41
CA GLN A 102 10.92 1.33 19.26
C GLN A 102 11.25 2.10 17.97
N GLN A 103 11.81 1.36 17.03
CA GLN A 103 12.13 1.80 15.70
C GLN A 103 11.76 0.70 14.71
N ALA A 104 11.22 1.08 13.56
CA ALA A 104 11.09 0.16 12.44
C ALA A 104 11.69 0.78 11.18
N ILE A 105 12.49 -0.02 10.48
CA ILE A 105 13.07 0.33 9.20
C ILE A 105 12.30 -0.43 8.14
N PHE A 106 11.68 0.32 7.24
CA PHE A 106 10.96 -0.24 6.10
C PHE A 106 11.76 0.03 4.85
N LYS A 107 11.91 -0.98 3.98
CA LYS A 107 12.44 -0.73 2.65
C LYS A 107 11.40 0.07 1.86
N GLY A 108 11.73 1.34 1.60
CA GLY A 108 10.98 2.16 0.66
C GLY A 108 11.04 1.59 -0.76
N GLY A 109 10.09 1.96 -1.61
CA GLY A 109 10.02 1.52 -3.00
C GLY A 109 8.58 1.26 -3.45
N ALA A 110 8.40 0.77 -4.67
CA ALA A 110 7.08 0.54 -5.29
C ALA A 110 6.13 -0.36 -4.46
N ASN A 111 6.67 -1.12 -3.51
CA ASN A 111 5.93 -2.07 -2.67
C ASN A 111 5.88 -1.64 -1.18
N GLY A 112 6.40 -0.46 -0.82
CA GLY A 112 6.47 0.01 0.56
C GLY A 112 5.27 0.88 0.92
N ILE A 113 4.21 0.27 1.46
CA ILE A 113 3.03 0.97 1.99
C ILE A 113 2.97 0.80 3.51
N ILE A 114 2.70 1.90 4.20
CA ILE A 114 2.54 1.94 5.66
C ILE A 114 1.27 2.75 5.97
N ILE A 115 0.59 2.49 7.08
CA ILE A 115 -0.64 3.23 7.45
C ILE A 115 -0.42 3.91 8.80
N ALA A 116 -0.36 5.24 8.83
CA ALA A 116 -0.19 6.02 10.05
C ALA A 116 -1.53 6.50 10.65
N ALA A 117 -2.16 5.70 11.50
CA ALA A 117 -3.48 5.98 12.09
C ALA A 117 -3.41 6.59 13.51
N ASP A 118 -2.25 7.02 13.97
CA ASP A 118 -2.02 7.67 15.26
C ASP A 118 -2.30 9.18 15.19
N THR A 119 -3.58 9.50 15.03
CA THR A 119 -4.08 10.87 14.97
C THR A 119 -3.92 11.61 16.30
N ALA A 120 -4.01 12.95 16.26
CA ALA A 120 -3.74 13.82 17.42
C ALA A 120 -4.68 13.58 18.63
N ASP A 121 -5.87 13.01 18.39
CA ASP A 121 -6.80 12.56 19.44
C ASP A 121 -6.36 11.26 20.14
N LYS A 122 -5.40 10.53 19.56
CA LYS A 122 -4.92 9.23 20.05
C LYS A 122 -3.48 9.22 20.53
N SER A 123 -2.63 10.14 20.06
CA SER A 123 -1.22 10.25 20.44
C SER A 123 -0.81 11.70 20.72
N ALA A 124 -0.16 11.95 21.85
CA ALA A 124 0.30 13.28 22.22
C ALA A 124 1.52 13.74 21.41
N PHE A 125 2.42 12.82 21.07
CA PHE A 125 3.71 13.15 20.43
C PHE A 125 3.84 12.57 19.02
N GLY A 126 3.05 11.55 18.69
CA GLY A 126 3.04 10.92 17.37
C GLY A 126 4.29 10.11 17.06
N TYR A 127 4.78 10.23 15.83
CA TYR A 127 6.00 9.57 15.35
C TYR A 127 6.96 10.56 14.67
N VAL A 128 8.20 10.11 14.47
CA VAL A 128 9.22 10.78 13.67
C VAL A 128 9.48 9.93 12.43
N SER A 129 9.35 10.55 11.26
CA SER A 129 9.77 9.90 10.02
C SER A 129 11.14 10.36 9.55
N THR A 130 12.01 9.40 9.29
CA THR A 130 13.31 9.63 8.66
C THR A 130 13.45 8.71 7.47
N THR A 131 14.16 9.10 6.42
CA THR A 131 14.48 8.19 5.30
C THR A 131 15.98 8.02 5.22
N LEU A 132 16.45 6.77 5.25
CA LEU A 132 17.85 6.41 5.00
C LEU A 132 18.04 6.15 3.49
N LEU A 133 19.19 6.56 2.94
CA LEU A 133 19.68 6.03 1.66
C LEU A 133 20.41 4.70 1.92
#